data_AF-A0A7V4Q4S7-F1
#
_entry.id   AF-A0A7V4Q4S7-F1
#
_cell.length_a   1.000
_cell.length_b   1.000
_cell.length_c   1.000
_cell.angle_alpha   90.00
_cell.angle_beta   90.00
_cell.angle_gamma   90.00
#
_symmetry.space_group_name_H-M   'P 1'
#
loop_
_entity.id
_entity.type
_entity.pdbx_description
1 polymer ?
#
loop_
_entity_poly.entity_id
_entity_poly.type
_entity_poly.pdbx_seq_one_letter_code
_entity_poly.pdbx_strand_id
1 'polypeptide(L)'
;DPFPITHDACDPVGFRIEGSEGCIGFATDLGIATRLIQEKLKGCRALVLEFNHDEQMLQDGPYPWHLKQRIRSSHGHLSNSQAASLLEEVLHPGLQGVFLSHLSEVNNDPALAISCARTLLSGQNLCAPDLFLGCQHLASGMLDI
;
A
#
# COMPACT_ATOMS: atom_id res chain seq x y z
N ASP A 1 12.39 -12.23 -5.32
CA ASP A 1 11.36 -12.86 -6.19
C ASP A 1 10.29 -11.89 -6.65
N PRO A 2 10.05 -11.75 -7.97
CA PRO A 2 8.84 -11.11 -8.49
C PRO A 2 7.62 -12.02 -8.29
N PHE A 3 6.44 -11.44 -8.11
CA PHE A 3 5.16 -12.16 -8.07
C PHE A 3 4.08 -11.39 -8.85
N PRO A 4 3.14 -12.11 -9.50
CA PRO A 4 2.09 -11.45 -10.26
C PRO A 4 1.15 -10.69 -9.31
N ILE A 5 0.80 -9.47 -9.71
CA ILE A 5 -0.25 -8.67 -9.07
C ILE A 5 -1.34 -8.37 -10.10
N THR A 6 -2.55 -8.12 -9.63
CA THR A 6 -3.72 -7.89 -10.49
C THR A 6 -3.85 -6.41 -10.80
N HIS A 7 -3.49 -5.98 -12.01
CA HIS A 7 -3.71 -4.61 -12.50
C HIS A 7 -3.76 -4.52 -14.03
N ASP A 8 -4.33 -3.43 -14.53
CA ASP A 8 -4.59 -3.07 -15.93
C ASP A 8 -3.33 -2.68 -16.75
N ALA A 9 -2.15 -3.21 -16.36
CA ALA A 9 -0.88 -3.07 -17.07
C ALA A 9 -0.44 -4.44 -17.63
N CYS A 10 0.46 -4.47 -18.63
CA CYS A 10 0.82 -5.72 -19.30
C CYS A 10 1.38 -6.82 -18.37
N ASP A 11 2.07 -6.45 -17.28
CA ASP A 11 2.58 -7.37 -16.23
C ASP A 11 2.97 -6.57 -14.97
N PRO A 12 2.00 -6.15 -14.13
CA PRO A 12 2.34 -5.50 -12.88
C PRO A 12 2.92 -6.59 -11.96
N VAL A 13 4.09 -6.29 -11.39
CA VAL A 13 4.84 -7.22 -10.53
C VAL A 13 5.05 -6.59 -9.16
N GLY A 14 4.64 -7.32 -8.13
CA GLY A 14 5.13 -7.07 -6.79
C GLY A 14 6.51 -7.70 -6.63
N PHE A 15 7.34 -7.14 -5.77
CA PHE A 15 8.67 -7.65 -5.48
C PHE A 15 8.78 -8.02 -4.00
N ARG A 16 9.35 -9.19 -3.75
CA ARG A 16 9.93 -9.53 -2.45
C ARG A 16 11.43 -9.56 -2.62
N ILE A 17 12.13 -8.61 -2.01
CA ILE A 17 13.58 -8.48 -2.09
C ILE A 17 14.16 -9.04 -0.80
N GLU A 18 15.00 -10.06 -0.92
CA GLU A 18 15.64 -10.72 0.23
C GLU A 18 17.10 -10.29 0.35
N GLY A 19 17.54 -10.05 1.59
CA GLY A 19 18.92 -9.83 1.97
C GLY A 19 19.26 -10.60 3.25
N SER A 20 20.50 -10.51 3.71
CA SER A 20 20.95 -11.19 4.94
C SER A 20 20.19 -10.73 6.18
N GLU A 21 19.76 -9.46 6.20
CA GLU A 21 19.07 -8.83 7.33
C GLU A 21 17.55 -8.97 7.29
N GLY A 22 16.97 -9.54 6.23
CA GLY A 22 15.53 -9.75 6.09
C GLY A 22 15.00 -9.48 4.69
N CYS A 23 13.70 -9.26 4.56
CA CYS A 23 13.07 -8.97 3.27
C CYS A 23 12.24 -7.69 3.25
N ILE A 24 12.22 -7.05 2.09
CA ILE A 24 11.39 -5.89 1.77
C ILE A 24 10.31 -6.34 0.79
N GLY A 25 9.06 -6.03 1.10
CA GLY A 25 7.92 -6.25 0.21
C GLY A 25 7.56 -4.97 -0.51
N PHE A 26 7.39 -5.02 -1.82
CA PHE A 26 6.94 -3.92 -2.65
C PHE A 26 5.70 -4.38 -3.43
N ALA A 27 4.58 -3.71 -3.25
CA ALA A 27 3.35 -4.00 -3.97
C ALA A 27 2.54 -2.71 -4.18
N THR A 28 2.66 -2.13 -5.37
CA THR A 28 1.86 -1.00 -5.85
C THR A 28 1.05 -1.39 -7.07
N ASP A 29 0.14 -0.52 -7.54
CA ASP A 29 -0.75 -0.80 -8.67
C ASP A 29 -1.58 -2.05 -8.43
N LEU A 30 -2.37 -2.05 -7.35
CA LEU A 30 -3.09 -3.21 -6.87
C LEU A 30 -4.61 -2.98 -6.97
N GLY A 31 -5.30 -3.65 -7.89
CA GLY A 31 -6.78 -3.60 -7.88
C GLY A 31 -7.42 -4.48 -6.78
N ILE A 32 -6.70 -5.49 -6.31
CA ILE A 32 -7.13 -6.37 -5.22
C ILE A 32 -5.92 -6.98 -4.49
N ALA A 33 -6.01 -7.02 -3.16
CA ALA A 33 -5.07 -7.69 -2.28
C ALA A 33 -5.34 -9.22 -2.27
N THR A 34 -4.87 -9.94 -3.28
CA THR A 34 -5.06 -11.40 -3.35
C THR A 34 -4.30 -12.13 -2.24
N ARG A 35 -4.70 -13.37 -1.93
CA ARG A 35 -3.97 -14.22 -0.97
C ARG A 35 -2.51 -14.41 -1.34
N LEU A 36 -2.17 -14.49 -2.63
CA LEU A 36 -0.79 -14.60 -3.07
C LEU A 36 0.03 -13.38 -2.65
N ILE A 37 -0.53 -12.17 -2.80
CA ILE A 37 0.11 -10.92 -2.37
C ILE A 37 0.34 -10.94 -0.87
N GLN A 38 -0.69 -11.30 -0.09
CA GLN A 38 -0.57 -11.42 1.37
C GLN A 38 0.56 -12.38 1.76
N GLU A 39 0.58 -13.59 1.19
CA GLU A 39 1.63 -14.58 1.47
C GLU A 39 3.03 -14.10 1.08
N LYS A 40 3.16 -13.34 -0.02
CA LYS A 40 4.46 -12.80 -0.46
C LYS A 40 4.95 -11.65 0.42
N LEU A 41 4.04 -10.89 1.03
CA LEU A 41 4.40 -9.77 1.89
C LEU A 41 4.64 -10.18 3.36
N LYS A 42 4.12 -11.34 3.79
CA LYS A 42 4.35 -11.87 5.15
C LYS A 42 5.84 -11.97 5.48
N GLY A 43 6.17 -11.57 6.71
CA GLY A 43 7.53 -11.60 7.24
C GLY A 43 8.47 -10.51 6.70
N CYS A 44 8.01 -9.63 5.80
CA CYS A 44 8.82 -8.50 5.37
C CYS A 44 9.03 -7.49 6.50
N ARG A 45 10.28 -7.05 6.69
CA ARG A 45 10.66 -6.04 7.70
C ARG A 45 10.29 -4.64 7.26
N ALA A 46 10.21 -4.40 5.95
CA ALA A 46 9.67 -3.17 5.38
C ALA A 46 8.67 -3.49 4.27
N LEU A 47 7.63 -2.66 4.17
CA LEU A 47 6.59 -2.78 3.16
C LEU A 47 6.43 -1.46 2.40
N VAL A 48 6.33 -1.53 1.08
CA VAL A 48 5.93 -0.42 0.21
C VAL A 48 4.56 -0.79 -0.38
N LEU A 49 3.52 -0.11 0.10
CA LEU A 49 2.13 -0.44 -0.21
C LEU A 49 1.44 0.72 -0.92
N GLU A 50 0.60 0.40 -1.88
CA GLU A 50 -0.29 1.38 -2.51
C GLU A 50 -1.38 1.86 -1.54
N PHE A 51 -1.45 3.16 -1.34
CA PHE A 51 -2.55 3.88 -0.68
C PHE A 51 -3.09 4.89 -1.68
N ASN A 52 -3.79 4.41 -2.73
CA ASN A 52 -4.01 5.23 -3.91
C ASN A 52 -5.04 6.32 -3.70
N HIS A 53 -6.21 6.01 -3.18
CA HIS A 53 -7.29 6.99 -3.06
C HIS A 53 -8.03 6.88 -1.74
N ASP A 54 -8.58 8.00 -1.30
CA ASP A 54 -9.67 8.02 -0.35
C ASP A 54 -10.98 7.78 -1.10
N GLU A 55 -11.82 6.89 -0.59
CA GLU A 55 -13.05 6.45 -1.26
C GLU A 55 -14.03 7.60 -1.46
N GLN A 56 -14.15 8.49 -0.47
CA GLN A 56 -15.05 9.63 -0.52
C GLN A 56 -14.52 10.68 -1.49
N MET A 57 -13.23 10.99 -1.43
CA MET A 57 -12.60 11.91 -2.38
C MET A 57 -12.72 11.39 -3.82
N LEU A 58 -12.53 10.09 -4.06
CA LEU A 58 -12.73 9.52 -5.40
C LEU A 58 -14.19 9.58 -5.84
N GLN A 59 -15.13 9.36 -4.94
CA GLN A 59 -16.56 9.43 -5.25
C GLN A 59 -16.99 10.85 -5.61
N ASP A 60 -16.53 11.85 -4.87
CA ASP A 60 -16.92 13.25 -5.04
C ASP A 60 -16.03 14.03 -6.01
N GLY A 61 -14.86 13.48 -6.32
CA GLY A 61 -13.82 14.11 -7.12
C GLY A 61 -14.20 14.40 -8.58
N PRO A 62 -13.34 15.11 -9.31
CA PRO A 62 -13.67 15.68 -10.61
C PRO A 62 -13.67 14.65 -11.75
N TYR A 63 -13.23 13.41 -11.49
CA TYR A 63 -13.11 12.41 -12.54
C TYR A 63 -14.47 11.99 -13.11
N PRO A 64 -14.55 11.71 -14.42
CA PRO A 64 -15.77 11.18 -15.01
C PRO A 64 -16.07 9.78 -14.43
N TRP A 65 -17.35 9.42 -14.42
CA TRP A 65 -17.83 8.20 -13.76
C TRP A 65 -17.08 6.92 -14.19
N HIS A 66 -16.81 6.75 -15.49
CA HIS A 66 -16.09 5.59 -15.99
C HIS A 66 -14.67 5.45 -15.40
N LEU A 67 -13.98 6.57 -15.14
CA LEU A 67 -12.65 6.55 -14.54
C LEU A 67 -12.74 6.21 -13.04
N LYS A 68 -13.73 6.75 -12.33
CA LYS A 68 -14.02 6.36 -10.93
C LYS A 68 -14.30 4.87 -10.82
N GLN A 69 -15.09 4.30 -11.74
CA GLN A 69 -15.37 2.87 -11.78
C GLN A 69 -14.12 2.04 -12.06
N ARG A 70 -13.27 2.46 -12.99
CA ARG A 70 -12.01 1.77 -13.31
C ARG A 70 -11.08 1.74 -12.10
N ILE A 71 -10.87 2.89 -11.44
CA ILE A 71 -10.00 3.00 -10.26
C ILE A 71 -10.48 2.09 -9.12
N ARG A 72 -11.79 2.01 -8.86
CA ARG A 72 -12.37 1.16 -7.79
C ARG A 72 -12.48 -0.33 -8.16
N SER A 73 -12.16 -0.70 -9.38
CA SER A 73 -12.33 -2.08 -9.85
C SER A 73 -11.21 -2.98 -9.33
N SER A 74 -11.40 -4.29 -9.44
CA SER A 74 -10.37 -5.30 -9.11
C SER A 74 -9.11 -5.22 -9.98
N HIS A 75 -9.10 -4.37 -11.02
CA HIS A 75 -7.95 -4.11 -11.88
C HIS A 75 -7.43 -2.67 -11.75
N GLY A 76 -8.06 -1.86 -10.89
CA GLY A 76 -7.67 -0.48 -10.61
C GLY A 76 -6.65 -0.43 -9.47
N HIS A 77 -6.96 0.35 -8.44
CA HIS A 77 -6.05 0.61 -7.33
C HIS A 77 -6.73 0.39 -5.97
N LEU A 78 -5.94 0.06 -4.96
CA LEU A 78 -6.43 -0.05 -3.59
C LEU A 78 -6.76 1.33 -3.06
N SER A 79 -7.91 1.42 -2.42
CA SER A 79 -8.18 2.54 -1.54
C SER A 79 -7.31 2.50 -0.28
N ASN A 80 -7.28 3.61 0.46
CA ASN A 80 -6.60 3.69 1.74
C ASN A 80 -7.08 2.59 2.71
N SER A 81 -8.40 2.33 2.76
CA SER A 81 -8.95 1.29 3.64
C SER A 81 -8.57 -0.12 3.20
N GLN A 82 -8.59 -0.42 1.90
CA GLN A 82 -8.18 -1.73 1.39
C GLN A 82 -6.68 -1.99 1.62
N ALA A 83 -5.87 -0.95 1.49
CA ALA A 83 -4.43 -1.01 1.78
C ALA A 83 -4.17 -1.25 3.28
N ALA A 84 -4.95 -0.62 4.16
CA ALA A 84 -4.90 -0.89 5.60
C ALA A 84 -5.32 -2.34 5.91
N SER A 85 -6.38 -2.86 5.28
CA SER A 85 -6.75 -4.27 5.45
C SER A 85 -5.66 -5.22 4.96
N LEU A 86 -4.98 -4.92 3.83
CA LEU A 86 -3.81 -5.71 3.40
C LEU A 86 -2.69 -5.64 4.45
N LEU A 87 -2.40 -4.46 4.98
CA LEU A 87 -1.39 -4.28 6.02
C LEU A 87 -1.71 -5.13 7.26
N GLU A 88 -2.96 -5.15 7.71
CA GLU A 88 -3.43 -5.94 8.86
C GLU A 88 -3.09 -7.43 8.71
N GLU A 89 -3.35 -8.00 7.53
CA GLU A 89 -3.12 -9.42 7.21
C GLU A 89 -1.64 -9.84 7.21
N VAL A 90 -0.72 -8.86 7.14
CA VAL A 90 0.72 -9.10 7.03
C VAL A 90 1.50 -8.54 8.21
N LEU A 91 0.84 -7.98 9.23
CA LEU A 91 1.48 -7.51 10.45
C LEU A 91 2.20 -8.66 11.17
N HIS A 92 3.40 -8.37 11.65
CA HIS A 92 4.17 -9.27 12.49
C HIS A 92 5.12 -8.46 13.38
N PRO A 93 5.62 -9.03 14.50
CA PRO A 93 6.47 -8.29 15.46
C PRO A 93 7.76 -7.71 14.86
N GLY A 94 8.24 -8.25 13.74
CA GLY A 94 9.47 -7.79 13.08
C GLY A 94 9.24 -6.74 11.98
N LEU A 95 8.02 -6.25 11.79
CA LEU A 95 7.74 -5.18 10.82
C LEU A 95 8.25 -3.84 11.39
N GLN A 96 9.18 -3.22 10.67
CA GLN A 96 9.88 -2.00 11.10
C GLN A 96 9.42 -0.76 10.34
N GLY A 97 9.03 -0.88 9.07
CA GLY A 97 8.67 0.27 8.26
C GLY A 97 7.56 -0.01 7.25
N VAL A 98 6.67 0.97 7.05
CA VAL A 98 5.64 0.94 6.01
C VAL A 98 5.67 2.24 5.23
N PHE A 99 5.91 2.14 3.93
CA PHE A 99 5.91 3.24 2.98
C PHE A 99 4.55 3.29 2.28
N LEU A 100 3.75 4.31 2.60
CA LEU A 100 2.48 4.61 1.95
C LEU A 100 2.78 5.26 0.60
N SER A 101 2.58 4.53 -0.48
CA SER A 101 3.04 4.89 -1.82
C SER A 101 1.90 4.96 -2.82
N HIS A 102 2.21 5.52 -3.99
CA HIS A 102 1.30 5.59 -5.13
C HIS A 102 -0.03 6.32 -4.84
N LEU A 103 0.04 7.40 -4.03
CA LEU A 103 -1.10 8.25 -3.74
C LEU A 103 -1.57 9.01 -4.99
N SER A 104 -2.88 9.03 -5.20
CA SER A 104 -3.54 9.86 -6.20
C SER A 104 -3.42 11.32 -5.80
N GLU A 105 -2.92 12.16 -6.71
CA GLU A 105 -2.84 13.61 -6.51
C GLU A 105 -4.22 14.27 -6.42
N VAL A 106 -5.23 13.66 -7.05
CA VAL A 106 -6.56 14.25 -7.20
C VAL A 106 -7.55 13.70 -6.20
N ASN A 107 -7.49 12.39 -5.91
CA ASN A 107 -8.48 11.70 -5.09
C ASN A 107 -7.89 11.13 -3.79
N ASN A 108 -6.81 11.72 -3.29
CA ASN A 108 -6.28 11.39 -1.98
C ASN A 108 -5.72 12.64 -1.30
N ASP A 109 -5.63 12.56 0.04
CA ASP A 109 -4.89 13.51 0.87
C ASP A 109 -3.87 12.69 1.68
N PRO A 110 -2.57 13.07 1.69
CA PRO A 110 -1.56 12.39 2.48
C PRO A 110 -1.92 12.17 3.96
N ALA A 111 -2.63 13.13 4.58
CA ALA A 111 -3.07 13.02 5.96
C ALA A 111 -4.14 11.93 6.13
N LEU A 112 -5.00 11.70 5.14
CA LEU A 112 -6.00 10.62 5.16
C LEU A 112 -5.33 9.25 5.04
N ALA A 113 -4.36 9.09 4.13
CA ALA A 113 -3.58 7.86 4.00
C ALA A 113 -2.84 7.52 5.31
N ILE A 114 -2.14 8.50 5.90
CA ILE A 114 -1.44 8.33 7.19
C ILE A 114 -2.43 8.01 8.31
N SER A 115 -3.56 8.72 8.39
CA SER A 115 -4.58 8.51 9.41
C SER A 115 -5.16 7.09 9.34
N CYS A 116 -5.42 6.60 8.12
CA CYS A 116 -5.92 5.25 7.89
C CYS A 116 -4.94 4.19 8.41
N ALA A 117 -3.66 4.28 8.01
CA ALA A 117 -2.63 3.35 8.47
C ALA A 117 -2.39 3.45 9.99
N ARG A 118 -2.37 4.67 10.56
CA ARG A 118 -2.20 4.88 12.00
C ARG A 118 -3.36 4.33 12.83
N THR A 119 -4.58 4.46 12.34
CA THR A 119 -5.78 3.96 13.03
C THR A 119 -5.70 2.45 13.19
N LEU A 120 -5.33 1.75 12.10
CA LEU A 120 -5.07 0.31 12.15
C LEU A 120 -3.96 -0.02 13.16
N LEU A 121 -2.78 0.61 13.02
CA LEU A 121 -1.62 0.30 13.86
C LEU A 121 -1.86 0.62 15.34
N SER A 122 -2.65 1.64 15.67
CA SER A 122 -3.01 1.97 17.06
C SER A 122 -4.05 1.02 17.65
N GLY A 123 -4.78 0.27 16.82
CA GLY A 123 -5.79 -0.71 17.25
C GLY A 123 -5.23 -2.08 17.63
N GLN A 124 -3.93 -2.29 17.48
CA GLN A 124 -3.24 -3.56 17.73
C GLN A 124 -1.98 -3.33 18.58
N ASN A 125 -1.48 -4.40 19.22
CA ASN A 125 -0.31 -4.36 20.13
C ASN A 125 0.85 -5.29 19.68
N LEU A 126 0.90 -5.66 18.40
CA LEU A 126 1.87 -6.60 17.83
C LEU A 126 3.19 -5.92 17.42
N CYS A 127 3.11 -4.72 16.82
CA CYS A 127 4.26 -3.96 16.32
C CYS A 127 3.96 -2.46 16.26
N ALA A 128 5.00 -1.63 16.07
CA ALA A 128 4.87 -0.19 15.89
C ALA A 128 5.85 0.29 14.81
N PRO A 129 5.62 -0.07 13.53
CA PRO A 129 6.51 0.31 12.45
C PRO A 129 6.46 1.82 12.19
N ASP A 130 7.58 2.36 11.72
CA ASP A 130 7.64 3.72 11.23
C ASP A 130 6.81 3.85 9.95
N LEU A 131 6.04 4.94 9.85
CA LEU A 131 5.27 5.27 8.67
C LEU A 131 5.98 6.32 7.84
N PHE A 132 6.26 5.96 6.59
CA PHE A 132 6.86 6.83 5.60
C PHE A 132 5.84 7.17 4.54
N LEU A 133 5.73 8.44 4.20
CA LEU A 133 4.90 8.89 3.09
C LEU A 133 5.75 8.98 1.83
N GLY A 134 5.37 8.22 0.80
CA GLY A 134 5.94 8.34 -0.54
C GLY A 134 5.33 9.55 -1.24
N CYS A 135 6.14 10.58 -1.49
CA CYS A 135 5.75 11.73 -2.31
C CYS A 135 6.37 11.59 -3.70
N GLN A 136 5.63 11.92 -4.76
CA GLN A 136 6.19 11.90 -6.12
C GLN A 136 7.34 12.91 -6.31
N HIS A 137 7.43 13.93 -5.46
CA HIS A 137 8.37 15.04 -5.61
C HIS A 137 9.41 15.18 -4.49
N LEU A 138 9.30 14.36 -3.43
CA LEU A 138 10.15 14.44 -2.26
C LEU A 138 10.52 13.03 -1.81
N ALA A 139 11.81 12.83 -1.54
CA ALA A 139 12.27 11.60 -0.91
C ALA A 139 11.61 11.47 0.47
N SER A 140 11.10 10.29 0.78
CA SER A 140 10.68 9.94 2.13
C SER A 140 11.90 9.88 3.06
N GLY A 141 11.65 9.85 4.37
CA GLY A 141 12.70 9.51 5.34
C GLY A 141 13.37 8.17 5.03
N MET A 142 14.59 7.99 5.54
CA MET A 142 15.38 6.77 5.37
C MET A 142 15.02 5.77 6.48
N LEU A 143 14.86 4.50 6.10
CA LEU A 143 14.87 3.38 7.04
C LEU A 143 16.32 2.88 7.12
N ASP A 144 16.89 2.83 8.32
CA ASP A 144 18.15 2.14 8.54
C ASP A 144 17.84 0.64 8.63
N ILE A 145 18.21 -0.11 7.57
CA ILE A 145 17.94 -1.55 7.41
C ILE A 145 19.21 -2.35 7.63
#